data_AF-A0A385Z222-F1
#
_entry.id   AF-A0A385Z222-F1
#
_cell.length_a   1.000
_cell.length_b   1.000
_cell.length_c   1.000
_cell.angle_alpha   90.00
_cell.angle_beta   90.00
_cell.angle_gamma   90.00
#
_symmetry.space_group_name_H-M   'P 1'
#
loop_
_entity.id
_entity.type
_entity.pdbx_description
1 polymer ?
#
loop_
_entity_poly.entity_id
_entity_poly.type
_entity_poly.pdbx_seq_one_letter_code
_entity_poly.pdbx_strand_id
1 'polypeptide(L)'
;MVQNLASRMGIYGAFTIAKAMGGTSTYIPKGEICEAGKNLIEKIGSKQLVQGLIKYYGGEVLYIPSCSAVERALRNIEIHHAAEAGISAGRSMNKIVNDLATLYQLSDRHIWIILKRPPATSRHSPAGNANSLHAHLKTTPEIH
;
A
#
# COMPACT_ATOMS: atom_id res chain seq x y z
N MET A 1 -11.46 -7.38 0.57
CA MET A 1 -10.42 -8.42 0.80
C MET A 1 -9.23 -7.91 1.63
N VAL A 2 -8.49 -6.88 1.20
CA VAL A 2 -7.35 -6.34 1.98
C VAL A 2 -7.74 -5.95 3.40
N GLN A 3 -8.90 -5.31 3.58
CA GLN A 3 -9.43 -4.97 4.91
C GLN A 3 -9.67 -6.21 5.78
N ASN A 4 -10.20 -7.30 5.23
CA ASN A 4 -10.42 -8.54 5.98
C ASN A 4 -9.10 -9.23 6.38
N LEU A 5 -8.09 -9.20 5.50
CA LEU A 5 -6.74 -9.66 5.85
C LEU A 5 -6.14 -8.78 6.94
N ALA A 6 -6.22 -7.45 6.81
CA ALA A 6 -5.68 -6.51 7.78
C ALA A 6 -6.36 -6.63 9.15
N SER A 7 -7.67 -6.84 9.19
CA SER A 7 -8.41 -7.05 10.44
C SER A 7 -8.03 -8.34 11.16
N ARG A 8 -7.62 -9.38 10.44
CA ARG A 8 -7.31 -10.72 11.02
C ARG A 8 -5.83 -10.96 11.27
N MET A 9 -4.96 -10.37 10.44
CA MET A 9 -3.52 -10.59 10.42
C MET A 9 -2.72 -9.34 10.83
N GLY A 10 -3.40 -8.23 11.10
CA GLY A 10 -2.80 -6.92 11.25
C GLY A 10 -2.39 -6.31 9.91
N ILE A 11 -2.20 -4.99 9.89
CA ILE A 11 -1.83 -4.25 8.67
C ILE A 11 -0.49 -4.72 8.09
N TYR A 12 0.49 -4.99 8.94
CA TYR A 12 1.79 -5.50 8.53
C TYR A 12 1.71 -6.93 7.99
N GLY A 13 0.94 -7.81 8.63
CA GLY A 13 0.74 -9.17 8.14
C GLY A 13 0.04 -9.21 6.78
N ALA A 14 -1.00 -8.37 6.60
CA ALA A 14 -1.66 -8.22 5.32
C ALA A 14 -0.73 -7.69 4.22
N PHE A 15 0.13 -6.73 4.54
CA PHE A 15 1.13 -6.21 3.61
C PHE A 15 2.17 -7.27 3.22
N THR A 16 2.72 -8.02 4.19
CA THR A 16 3.68 -9.10 3.92
C THR A 16 3.07 -10.16 3.00
N ILE A 17 1.83 -10.56 3.26
CA ILE A 17 1.10 -11.53 2.42
C ILE A 17 0.87 -10.98 1.00
N ALA A 18 0.43 -9.72 0.88
CA ALA A 18 0.19 -9.08 -0.41
C ALA A 18 1.49 -8.88 -1.22
N LYS A 19 2.61 -8.61 -0.56
CA LYS A 19 3.93 -8.52 -1.20
C LYS A 19 4.40 -9.88 -1.74
N ALA A 20 4.17 -10.95 -1.00
CA ALA A 20 4.61 -12.29 -1.38
C ALA A 20 3.76 -12.91 -2.50
N MET A 21 2.44 -12.69 -2.51
CA MET A 21 1.50 -13.45 -3.34
C MET A 21 0.46 -12.57 -4.07
N GLY A 22 0.59 -11.25 -4.01
CA GLY A 22 -0.35 -10.32 -4.64
C GLY A 22 -0.48 -10.50 -6.15
N GLY A 23 -1.69 -10.33 -6.66
CA GLY A 23 -2.06 -10.55 -8.06
C GLY A 23 -2.37 -12.01 -8.41
N THR A 24 -2.41 -12.91 -7.43
CA THR A 24 -2.66 -14.34 -7.68
C THR A 24 -3.79 -14.90 -6.80
N SER A 25 -4.46 -15.93 -7.32
CA SER A 25 -5.39 -16.76 -6.55
C SER A 25 -4.60 -17.93 -5.95
N THR A 26 -4.56 -18.02 -4.63
CA THR A 26 -3.75 -18.99 -3.90
C THR A 26 -4.66 -19.94 -3.12
N TYR A 27 -4.50 -21.25 -3.31
CA TYR A 27 -5.17 -22.24 -2.48
C TYR A 27 -4.56 -22.28 -1.08
N ILE A 28 -5.39 -22.19 -0.05
CA ILE A 28 -4.97 -22.28 1.34
C ILE A 28 -5.31 -23.68 1.87
N PRO A 29 -4.31 -24.48 2.31
CA PRO A 29 -4.58 -25.83 2.81
C PRO A 29 -5.42 -25.78 4.09
N LYS A 30 -6.20 -26.84 4.32
CA LYS A 30 -7.03 -27.00 5.53
C LYS A 30 -6.33 -27.93 6.53
N GLY A 31 -6.44 -27.62 7.82
CA GLY A 31 -5.93 -28.46 8.89
C GLY A 31 -4.46 -28.20 9.20
N GLU A 32 -3.66 -29.26 9.30
CA GLU A 32 -2.24 -29.15 9.64
C GLU A 32 -1.39 -28.63 8.47
N ILE A 33 -0.18 -28.18 8.77
CA ILE A 33 0.78 -27.69 7.78
C ILE A 33 1.27 -28.88 6.96
N CYS A 34 0.63 -29.12 5.81
CA CYS A 34 1.09 -30.04 4.78
C CYS A 34 2.14 -29.39 3.88
N GLU A 35 2.58 -30.09 2.83
CA GLU A 35 3.58 -29.59 1.89
C GLU A 35 3.17 -28.27 1.23
N ALA A 36 1.89 -28.10 0.87
CA ALA A 36 1.36 -26.84 0.38
C ALA A 36 1.51 -25.71 1.42
N GLY A 37 1.34 -26.02 2.70
CA GLY A 37 1.57 -25.08 3.80
C GLY A 37 3.03 -24.67 3.92
N LYS A 38 3.98 -25.62 3.77
CA LYS A 38 5.42 -25.30 3.77
C LYS A 38 5.81 -24.36 2.63
N ASN A 39 5.30 -24.62 1.43
CA ASN A 39 5.50 -23.73 0.26
C ASN A 39 4.99 -22.30 0.52
N LEU A 40 3.86 -22.16 1.22
CA LEU A 40 3.36 -20.84 1.62
C LEU A 40 4.30 -20.17 2.64
N ILE A 41 4.90 -20.94 3.55
CA ILE A 41 5.85 -20.40 4.54
C ILE A 41 7.10 -19.89 3.84
N GLU A 42 7.63 -20.63 2.86
CA GLU A 42 8.79 -20.21 2.08
C GLU A 42 8.50 -18.92 1.30
N LYS A 43 7.32 -18.81 0.68
CA LYS A 43 6.92 -17.61 -0.06
C LYS A 43 6.70 -16.39 0.83
N ILE A 44 6.01 -16.56 1.95
CA ILE A 44 5.59 -15.46 2.84
C ILE A 44 6.71 -15.10 3.83
N GLY A 45 7.61 -16.03 4.12
CA GLY A 45 8.68 -15.87 5.12
C GLY A 45 8.19 -15.88 6.57
N SER A 46 6.95 -16.31 6.83
CA SER A 46 6.38 -16.32 8.19
C SER A 46 5.42 -17.48 8.41
N LYS A 47 5.81 -18.38 9.34
CA LYS A 47 4.98 -19.51 9.77
C LYS A 47 3.68 -19.04 10.45
N GLN A 48 3.76 -18.01 11.28
CA GLN A 48 2.62 -17.46 12.01
C GLN A 48 1.57 -16.88 11.04
N LEU A 49 2.01 -16.18 9.99
CA LEU A 49 1.07 -15.65 8.99
C LEU A 49 0.36 -16.78 8.22
N VAL A 50 1.09 -17.84 7.87
CA VAL A 50 0.50 -19.02 7.20
C VAL A 50 -0.48 -19.76 8.11
N GLN A 51 -0.16 -19.92 9.39
CA GLN A 51 -1.09 -20.52 10.36
C GLN A 51 -2.38 -19.70 10.48
N GLY A 52 -2.29 -18.36 10.47
CA GLY A 52 -3.47 -17.50 10.44
C GLY A 52 -4.28 -17.67 9.14
N LEU A 53 -3.62 -17.76 7.99
CA LEU A 53 -4.30 -18.03 6.71
C LEU A 53 -5.06 -19.36 6.75
N ILE A 54 -4.41 -20.43 7.20
CA ILE A 54 -5.02 -21.77 7.33
C ILE A 54 -6.20 -21.73 8.30
N LYS A 55 -6.06 -21.03 9.44
CA LYS A 55 -7.12 -20.90 10.44
C LYS A 55 -8.36 -20.20 9.89
N TYR A 56 -8.19 -19.15 9.09
CA TYR A 56 -9.30 -18.29 8.66
C TYR A 56 -9.85 -18.59 7.27
N TYR A 57 -9.05 -19.21 6.39
CA TYR A 57 -9.37 -19.42 4.97
C TYR A 57 -9.03 -20.83 4.49
N GLY A 58 -8.73 -21.76 5.39
CA GLY A 58 -8.32 -23.12 5.02
C GLY A 58 -9.39 -23.87 4.24
N GLY A 59 -9.01 -24.39 3.07
CA GLY A 59 -9.90 -25.07 2.12
C GLY A 59 -10.42 -24.17 1.01
N GLU A 60 -10.07 -22.88 1.01
CA GLU A 60 -10.51 -21.91 0.00
C GLU A 60 -9.39 -21.53 -0.97
N VAL A 61 -9.79 -21.08 -2.17
CA VAL A 61 -8.90 -20.38 -3.11
C VAL A 61 -9.05 -18.88 -2.88
N LEU A 62 -8.01 -18.27 -2.33
CA LEU A 62 -8.01 -16.88 -1.92
C LEU A 62 -7.37 -15.98 -2.97
N TYR A 63 -8.12 -15.04 -3.53
CA TYR A 63 -7.53 -13.99 -4.36
C TYR A 63 -6.82 -12.96 -3.49
N ILE A 64 -5.51 -12.80 -3.69
CA ILE A 64 -4.70 -11.81 -2.99
C ILE A 64 -4.47 -10.62 -3.93
N PRO A 65 -5.03 -9.44 -3.63
CA PRO A 65 -4.86 -8.28 -4.49
C PRO A 65 -3.42 -7.77 -4.48
N SER A 66 -2.97 -7.25 -5.62
CA SER A 66 -1.64 -6.67 -5.78
C SER A 66 -1.50 -5.33 -5.06
N CYS A 67 -0.44 -5.15 -4.28
CA CYS A 67 -0.04 -3.84 -3.72
C CYS A 67 0.94 -3.07 -4.63
N SER A 68 1.13 -3.49 -5.88
CA SER A 68 2.12 -2.89 -6.78
C SER A 68 1.90 -1.40 -7.05
N ALA A 69 0.65 -0.91 -6.99
CA ALA A 69 0.37 0.53 -7.10
C ALA A 69 0.92 1.31 -5.88
N VAL A 70 0.77 0.74 -4.69
CA VAL A 70 1.28 1.31 -3.43
C VAL A 70 2.80 1.29 -3.42
N GLU A 71 3.43 0.19 -3.83
CA GLU A 71 4.90 0.10 -3.96
C GLU A 71 5.46 1.15 -4.91
N ARG A 72 4.82 1.35 -6.08
CA ARG A 72 5.20 2.40 -7.02
C ARG A 72 5.04 3.79 -6.39
N ALA A 73 3.98 4.03 -5.62
CA ALA A 73 3.78 5.30 -4.95
C ALA A 73 4.85 5.57 -3.88
N LEU A 74 5.20 4.59 -3.05
CA LEU A 74 6.25 4.70 -2.04
C LEU A 74 7.61 4.97 -2.68
N ARG A 75 7.99 4.20 -3.71
CA ARG A 75 9.23 4.45 -4.47
C ARG A 75 9.26 5.86 -5.04
N ASN A 76 8.15 6.33 -5.61
CA ASN A 76 8.09 7.67 -6.17
C ASN A 76 8.28 8.75 -5.09
N ILE A 77 7.70 8.57 -3.90
CA ILE A 77 7.92 9.46 -2.74
C ILE A 77 9.41 9.48 -2.35
N GLU A 78 10.06 8.32 -2.27
CA GLU A 78 11.50 8.24 -1.97
C GLU A 78 12.35 8.96 -3.04
N ILE A 79 12.01 8.79 -4.32
CA ILE A 79 12.67 9.50 -5.44
C ILE A 79 12.57 11.02 -5.28
N HIS A 80 11.41 11.54 -4.85
CA HIS A 80 11.25 12.96 -4.57
C HIS A 80 12.14 13.42 -3.41
N HIS A 81 12.13 12.73 -2.28
CA HIS A 81 12.95 13.08 -1.13
C HIS A 81 14.45 13.02 -1.44
N ALA A 82 14.88 12.00 -2.19
CA ALA A 82 16.28 11.88 -2.60
C ALA A 82 16.69 13.02 -3.55
N ALA A 83 15.80 13.45 -4.44
CA ALA A 83 16.06 14.59 -5.31
C ALA A 83 16.15 15.91 -4.53
N GLU A 84 15.22 16.14 -3.59
CA GLU A 84 15.23 17.31 -2.69
C GLU A 84 16.52 17.38 -1.86
N ALA A 85 16.96 16.25 -1.30
CA ALA A 85 18.21 16.15 -0.57
C ALA A 85 19.43 16.44 -1.48
N GLY A 86 19.44 15.91 -2.70
CA GLY A 86 20.51 16.16 -3.66
C GLY A 86 20.62 17.63 -4.08
N ILE A 87 19.49 18.30 -4.30
CA ILE A 87 19.44 19.73 -4.63
C ILE A 87 19.95 20.55 -3.44
N SER A 88 19.51 20.22 -2.23
CA SER A 88 19.95 20.88 -0.99
C SER A 88 21.46 20.74 -0.77
N ALA A 89 22.05 19.64 -1.24
CA ALA A 89 23.50 19.40 -1.25
C ALA A 89 24.24 20.08 -2.43
N GLY A 90 23.59 20.93 -3.21
CA GLY A 90 24.20 21.68 -4.33
C GLY A 90 24.49 20.83 -5.57
N ARG A 91 23.93 19.62 -5.67
CA ARG A 91 24.15 18.74 -6.83
C ARG A 91 23.31 19.18 -8.02
N SER A 92 23.87 19.03 -9.23
CA SER A 92 23.09 19.27 -10.45
C SER A 92 21.99 18.23 -10.62
N MET A 93 20.83 18.67 -11.13
CA MET A 93 19.68 17.80 -11.35
C MET A 93 20.01 16.63 -12.29
N ASN A 94 20.86 16.86 -13.31
CA ASN A 94 21.29 15.79 -14.21
C ASN A 94 22.07 14.69 -13.48
N LYS A 95 22.94 15.05 -12.52
CA LYS A 95 23.68 14.06 -11.72
C LYS A 95 22.75 13.32 -10.76
N ILE A 96 21.76 14.00 -10.19
CA ILE A 96 20.76 13.38 -9.31
C ILE A 96 19.92 12.36 -10.11
N VAL A 97 19.43 12.75 -11.28
CA VAL A 97 18.59 11.88 -12.12
C VAL A 97 19.36 10.63 -12.57
N ASN A 98 20.62 10.77 -12.97
CA ASN A 98 21.45 9.64 -13.37
C ASN A 98 21.66 8.63 -12.23
N ASP A 99 22.00 9.10 -11.03
CA ASP A 99 22.16 8.23 -9.86
C ASP A 99 20.85 7.51 -9.50
N LEU A 100 19.71 8.22 -9.53
CA LEU A 100 18.39 7.66 -9.22
C LEU A 100 17.93 6.64 -10.28
N ALA A 101 18.23 6.90 -11.55
CA ALA A 101 17.97 5.97 -12.64
C ALA A 101 18.70 4.63 -12.41
N THR A 102 19.98 4.68 -12.04
CA THR A 102 20.76 3.49 -11.68
C THR A 102 20.22 2.80 -10.41
N LEU A 103 19.97 3.56 -9.34
CA LEU A 103 19.54 3.01 -8.05
C LEU A 103 18.21 2.27 -8.15
N TYR A 104 17.24 2.85 -8.85
CA TYR A 104 15.89 2.29 -8.97
C TYR A 104 15.68 1.47 -10.24
N GLN A 105 16.71 1.30 -11.08
CA GLN A 105 16.66 0.60 -12.37
C GLN A 105 15.56 1.15 -13.29
N LEU A 106 15.48 2.48 -13.37
CA LEU A 106 14.54 3.22 -14.21
C LEU A 106 15.29 4.01 -15.27
N SER A 107 14.66 4.32 -16.40
CA SER A 107 15.26 5.24 -17.35
C SER A 107 15.23 6.68 -16.81
N ASP A 108 16.20 7.50 -17.20
CA ASP A 108 16.23 8.94 -16.89
C ASP A 108 14.90 9.61 -17.23
N ARG A 109 14.32 9.27 -18.39
CA ARG A 109 13.00 9.77 -18.81
C ARG A 109 11.92 9.43 -17.79
N HIS A 110 11.93 8.24 -17.22
CA HIS A 110 10.95 7.83 -16.22
C HIS A 110 11.17 8.56 -14.89
N ILE A 111 12.42 8.73 -14.45
CA ILE A 111 12.74 9.55 -13.28
C ILE A 111 12.21 10.98 -13.47
N TRP A 112 12.44 11.59 -14.63
CA TRP A 112 11.89 12.90 -14.94
C TRP A 112 10.35 12.94 -14.92
N ILE A 113 9.68 11.92 -15.44
CA ILE A 113 8.21 11.82 -15.38
C ILE A 113 7.73 11.77 -13.92
N ILE A 114 8.43 11.02 -13.06
CA ILE A 114 8.13 10.94 -11.63
C ILE A 114 8.31 12.31 -11.00
N LEU A 115 9.48 12.93 -11.14
CA LEU A 115 9.80 14.23 -10.54
C LEU A 115 8.91 15.39 -11.02
N LYS A 116 8.36 15.31 -12.23
CA LYS A 116 7.42 16.31 -12.76
C LYS A 116 6.00 16.19 -12.19
N ARG A 117 5.66 15.07 -11.56
CA ARG A 117 4.36 14.87 -10.91
C ARG A 117 4.52 15.17 -9.42
N PRO A 118 3.49 15.71 -8.76
CA PRO A 118 3.54 15.83 -7.31
C PRO A 118 3.65 14.42 -6.69
N PRO A 119 4.44 14.24 -5.62
CA PRO A 119 4.44 13.00 -4.89
C PRO A 119 3.01 12.69 -4.42
N ALA A 120 2.68 11.41 -4.28
CA ALA A 120 1.40 11.01 -3.74
C ALA A 120 1.34 11.36 -2.25
N THR A 121 1.16 12.64 -1.93
CA THR A 121 0.80 13.07 -0.59
C THR A 121 -0.57 12.50 -0.27
N SER A 122 -0.70 11.89 0.91
CA SER A 122 -1.82 11.07 1.34
C SER A 122 -3.19 11.74 1.08
N ARG A 123 -3.84 11.41 -0.03
CA ARG A 123 -5.29 11.52 -0.17
C ARG A 123 -5.93 10.21 0.29
N HIS A 124 -5.81 9.95 1.59
CA HIS A 124 -6.88 9.30 2.33
C HIS A 124 -7.57 10.38 3.16
N SER A 125 -8.42 11.17 2.50
CA SER A 125 -9.49 11.86 3.20
C SER A 125 -10.74 10.99 3.01
N PRO A 126 -11.26 10.32 4.06
CA PRO A 126 -12.64 9.85 4.03
C PRO A 126 -13.53 11.07 4.31
N ALA A 127 -13.57 12.02 3.37
CA ALA A 127 -14.66 12.98 3.31
C ALA A 127 -15.78 12.23 2.55
N GLY A 128 -16.75 11.58 3.20
CA GLY A 128 -17.44 12.12 4.36
C GLY A 128 -18.10 13.39 3.90
N ASN A 129 -19.29 13.26 3.31
CA ASN A 129 -20.06 14.42 2.88
C ASN A 129 -20.12 15.41 4.05
N ALA A 130 -19.61 16.62 3.83
CA ALA A 130 -19.80 17.76 4.71
C ALA A 130 -20.60 18.76 3.91
N ASN A 131 -21.82 18.38 3.53
CA ASN A 131 -22.78 19.32 2.98
C ASN A 131 -24.22 18.81 3.21
N SER A 132 -24.70 18.89 4.45
CA SER A 132 -26.13 19.07 4.79
C SER A 132 -26.35 19.12 6.31
N LEU A 133 -25.76 20.08 7.02
CA LEU A 133 -26.21 20.46 8.36
C LEU A 133 -25.99 21.97 8.57
N HIS A 134 -26.68 22.79 7.80
CA HIS A 134 -26.95 24.19 8.15
C HIS A 134 -28.25 24.64 7.46
N ALA A 135 -29.39 24.23 8.03
CA ALA A 135 -30.67 24.96 7.93
C ALA A 135 -31.75 24.22 8.72
N HIS A 136 -31.74 24.30 10.05
CA HIS A 136 -32.95 24.28 10.87
C HIS A 136 -32.57 24.65 12.30
N LEU A 137 -32.66 25.94 12.63
CA LEU A 137 -32.87 26.49 13.98
C LEU A 137 -32.91 28.01 13.88
N LYS A 138 -34.03 28.55 13.39
CA LYS A 138 -34.51 29.90 13.73
C LYS A 138 -36.03 29.92 13.64
N THR A 139 -36.69 29.46 14.69
CA THR A 139 -38.08 29.83 15.00
C THR A 139 -38.27 29.73 16.51
N THR A 140 -38.08 30.87 17.19
CA THR A 140 -38.78 31.17 18.44
C THR A 140 -39.14 32.65 18.40
N PRO A 141 -40.40 33.04 18.64
CA PRO A 141 -40.83 34.43 18.57
C PRO A 141 -40.57 35.13 19.90
N GLU A 142 -40.03 36.36 19.84
CA GLU A 142 -40.07 37.27 20.99
C GLU A 142 -41.41 38.00 21.03
N ILE A 143 -41.89 38.11 22.27
CA ILE A 143 -43.15 38.63 22.73
C ILE A 143 -43.06 40.16 22.77
N HIS A 144 -44.06 40.85 22.21
CA HIS A 144 -44.49 42.18 22.66
C HIS A 144 -45.96 42.38 22.32
#